data_AF-A0A3S0BF62-F1
#
_entry.id   AF-A0A3S0BF62-F1
#
_cell.length_a   1.000
_cell.length_b   1.000
_cell.length_c   1.000
_cell.angle_alpha   90.00
_cell.angle_beta   90.00
_cell.angle_gamma   90.00
#
_symmetry.space_group_name_H-M   'P 1'
#
loop_
_entity.id
_entity.type
_entity.pdbx_description
1 polymer ?
#
loop_
_entity_poly.entity_id
_entity_poly.type
_entity_poly.pdbx_seq_one_letter_code
_entity_poly.pdbx_strand_id
1 'polypeptide(L)' 'MCGVALEEYNKHSSTDNVEHVKWLKLEIITSNVEESTAIVEFKAFYRANKRKYCLHEVSEFQFINGKWLYSAAREFIE' A
#
# COMPACT_ATOMS: atom_id res chain seq x y z
N MET A 1 2.50 1.35 -5.97
CA MET A 1 2.81 1.66 -4.56
C MET A 1 3.67 2.91 -4.53
N CYS A 2 3.09 4.09 -4.54
CA CYS A 2 3.84 5.32 -4.29
C CYS A 2 3.65 5.64 -2.81
N GLY A 3 4.50 5.07 -1.97
CA GLY A 3 4.47 5.33 -0.54
C GLY A 3 5.77 4.95 0.12
N VAL A 4 5.99 5.51 1.32
CA VAL A 4 7.21 5.32 2.13
C VAL A 4 7.56 3.83 2.30
N ALA A 5 6.56 2.94 2.29
CA ALA A 5 6.75 1.49 2.34
C ALA A 5 7.50 0.90 1.12
N LEU A 6 7.32 1.45 -0.10
CA LEU A 6 8.06 1.02 -1.29
C LEU A 6 9.48 1.59 -1.29
N GLU A 7 9.66 2.84 -0.85
CA GLU A 7 10.98 3.45 -0.71
C GLU A 7 11.82 2.73 0.36
N GLU A 8 11.21 2.38 1.50
CA GLU A 8 11.88 1.63 2.58
C GLU A 8 12.26 0.20 2.15
N TYR A 9 11.41 -0.47 1.35
CA TYR A 9 11.72 -1.78 0.76
C TYR A 9 12.89 -1.72 -0.24
N ASN A 10 12.93 -0.70 -1.10
CA ASN A 10 13.96 -0.57 -2.14
C ASN A 10 15.31 -0.02 -1.63
N LYS A 11 15.37 0.54 -0.41
CA LYS A 11 16.58 1.25 0.06
C LYS A 11 17.56 0.42 0.89
N HIS A 12 17.31 -0.87 1.17
CA HIS A 12 18.23 -1.66 2.01
C HIS A 12 18.56 -3.04 1.45
N SER A 13 19.36 -3.07 0.38
CA SER A 13 20.36 -4.13 0.24
C SER A 13 21.62 -3.69 1.00
N SER A 14 22.07 -4.50 1.97
CA SER A 14 23.39 -4.45 2.64
C SER A 14 23.54 -3.61 3.92
N THR A 15 22.92 -4.02 5.05
CA THR A 15 23.51 -3.90 6.42
C THR A 15 22.61 -4.58 7.47
N ASP A 16 23.21 -5.34 8.40
CA ASP A 16 22.57 -6.20 9.43
C ASP A 16 21.69 -5.50 10.50
N ASN A 17 21.08 -4.34 10.22
CA ASN A 17 20.20 -3.64 11.17
C ASN A 17 19.05 -2.88 10.49
N VAL A 18 18.39 -3.50 9.50
CA VAL A 18 17.12 -2.97 8.98
C VAL A 18 16.05 -3.26 10.03
N GLU A 19 15.54 -2.24 10.75
CA GLU A 19 14.38 -2.45 11.63
C GLU A 19 13.20 -2.91 10.75
N HIS A 20 12.91 -4.21 10.79
CA HIS A 20 11.93 -4.84 9.92
C HIS A 20 10.55 -4.15 10.02
N VAL A 21 9.99 -3.77 8.88
CA VAL A 21 8.59 -3.34 8.78
C VAL A 21 7.70 -4.50 9.22
N LYS A 22 6.93 -4.29 10.29
CA LYS A 22 5.93 -5.23 10.77
C LYS A 22 4.53 -4.75 10.41
N TRP A 23 3.88 -5.40 9.46
CA TRP A 23 2.47 -5.19 9.16
C TRP A 23 1.60 -5.60 10.36
N LEU A 24 0.65 -4.74 10.73
CA LEU A 24 -0.17 -4.90 11.93
C LEU A 24 -1.64 -5.17 11.59
N LYS A 25 -2.22 -4.42 10.65
CA LYS A 25 -3.63 -4.49 10.27
C LYS A 25 -3.82 -3.92 8.87
N LEU A 26 -4.77 -4.48 8.13
CA LEU A 26 -5.35 -3.86 6.94
C LEU A 26 -6.83 -3.60 7.20
N GLU A 27 -7.30 -2.41 6.86
CA GLU A 27 -8.69 -2.01 6.97
C GLU A 27 -9.17 -1.47 5.63
N ILE A 28 -10.11 -2.16 5.00
CA ILE A 28 -10.76 -1.70 3.77
C ILE A 28 -11.87 -0.73 4.16
N ILE A 29 -11.81 0.50 3.65
CA ILE A 29 -12.81 1.54 3.88
C ILE A 29 -13.90 1.42 2.81
N THR A 30 -13.50 1.39 1.54
CA THR A 30 -14.40 1.13 0.42
C THR A 30 -13.73 0.27 -0.65
N SER A 31 -14.54 -0.48 -1.38
CA SER A 31 -14.13 -1.18 -2.59
C SER A 31 -15.25 -1.11 -3.61
N ASN A 32 -14.94 -0.67 -4.82
CA ASN A 32 -15.90 -0.55 -5.91
C ASN A 32 -15.30 -1.11 -7.20
N VAL A 33 -16.12 -1.78 -8.00
CA VAL A 33 -15.76 -2.35 -9.29
C VAL A 33 -16.74 -1.83 -10.33
N GLU A 34 -16.21 -1.23 -11.40
CA GLU A 34 -16.98 -0.73 -12.54
C GLU A 34 -16.40 -1.29 -13.84
N GLU A 35 -17.13 -2.21 -14.47
CA GLU A 35 -16.70 -2.88 -15.70
C GLU A 35 -15.29 -3.50 -15.59
N SER A 36 -14.29 -2.86 -16.19
CA SER A 36 -12.89 -3.27 -16.21
C SER A 36 -11.98 -2.40 -15.34
N THR A 37 -12.54 -1.58 -14.45
CA THR A 37 -11.80 -0.76 -13.47
C THR A 37 -12.29 -1.06 -12.06
N ALA A 38 -11.42 -0.85 -11.07
CA ALA A 38 -11.78 -0.95 -9.67
C ALA A 38 -11.01 0.06 -8.83
N ILE A 39 -11.64 0.50 -7.74
CA ILE A 39 -11.05 1.41 -6.77
C ILE A 39 -11.16 0.78 -5.39
N VAL A 40 -10.09 0.83 -4.60
CA VAL A 40 -10.05 0.35 -3.22
C VAL A 40 -9.42 1.41 -2.34
N GLU A 41 -10.20 1.94 -1.39
CA GLU A 41 -9.69 2.80 -0.32
C GLU A 41 -9.40 1.95 0.91
N PHE A 42 -8.21 2.10 1.48
CA PHE A 42 -7.82 1.33 2.67
C PHE A 42 -6.83 2.05 3.57
N LYS A 43 -6.75 1.58 4.81
CA LYS A 43 -5.72 1.90 5.80
C LYS A 43 -4.86 0.68 6.08
N ALA A 44 -3.57 0.75 5.76
CA ALA A 44 -2.58 -0.27 6.11
C ALA A 44 -1.74 0.23 7.29
N PHE A 45 -1.85 -0.46 8.42
CA PHE A 45 -1.13 -0.14 9.64
C PHE A 45 0.14 -0.99 9.73
N TYR A 46 1.27 -0.34 9.94
CA TYR A 46 2.55 -1.01 10.08
C TYR A 46 3.39 -0.39 11.19
N ARG A 47 4.40 -1.13 11.64
CA ARG A 47 5.41 -0.63 12.57
C ARG A 47 6.76 -0.68 11.89
N ALA A 48 7.41 0.47 11.78
CA ALA A 48 8.78 0.63 11.33
C ALA A 48 9.53 1.42 12.39
N ASN A 49 10.81 1.12 12.61
CA ASN A 49 11.63 1.79 13.61
C ASN A 49 10.98 1.99 15.00
N LYS A 50 10.32 0.94 15.51
CA LYS A 50 9.50 0.92 16.76
C LYS A 50 8.32 1.90 16.82
N ARG A 51 8.05 2.65 15.75
CA ARG A 51 6.92 3.58 15.62
C ARG A 51 5.81 2.99 14.75
N LYS A 52 4.56 3.30 15.10
CA LYS A 52 3.40 2.89 14.31
C LYS A 52 3.11 3.94 13.25
N TYR A 53 2.78 3.48 12.06
CA TYR A 53 2.41 4.27 10.90
C TYR A 53 1.10 3.75 10.33
N CYS A 54 0.40 4.62 9.62
CA CYS A 54 -0.79 4.30 8.86
C CYS A 54 -0.59 4.84 7.44
N LEU A 55 -0.61 3.94 6.46
CA LEU A 55 -0.74 4.29 5.06
C LEU A 55 -2.23 4.32 4.72
N HIS A 56 -2.77 5.50 4.43
CA HIS A 56 -4.16 5.66 3.97
C HIS A 56 -4.13 6.06 2.50
N GLU A 57 -4.54 5.15 1.62
CA GLU A 57 -4.52 5.36 0.18
C GLU A 57 -5.81 4.92 -0.50
N VAL A 58 -6.01 5.46 -1.70
CA VAL A 58 -6.96 4.95 -2.69
C VAL A 58 -6.15 4.36 -3.83
N SER A 59 -6.27 3.04 -4.00
CA SER A 59 -5.65 2.28 -5.09
C SER A 59 -6.63 2.08 -6.24
N GLU A 60 -6.15 2.24 -7.46
CA GLU A 60 -6.87 1.97 -8.71
C GLU A 60 -6.35 0.69 -9.36
N PHE A 61 -7.25 -0.06 -9.99
CA PHE A 61 -6.96 -1.30 -10.68
C PHE A 61 -7.65 -1.35 -12.05
N GLN A 62 -7.04 -2.07 -12.98
CA GLN A 62 -7.59 -2.37 -14.31
C GLN A 62 -7.66 -3.88 -14.54
N PHE A 63 -8.76 -4.36 -15.13
CA PHE A 63 -8.95 -5.75 -15.49
C PHE A 63 -8.48 -5.99 -16.93
N ILE A 64 -7.34 -6.66 -17.08
CA ILE A 64 -6.70 -6.91 -18.38
C ILE A 64 -6.38 -8.40 -18.50
N ASN A 65 -6.79 -9.02 -19.62
CA ASN A 65 -6.53 -10.43 -19.91
C ASN A 65 -6.94 -11.39 -18.77
N GLY A 66 -8.10 -11.15 -18.16
CA GLY A 66 -8.64 -12.00 -17.10
C GLY A 66 -8.02 -11.76 -15.70
N LYS A 67 -7.27 -10.68 -15.50
CA LYS A 67 -6.58 -10.37 -14.24
C LYS A 67 -6.74 -8.91 -13.84
N TRP A 68 -6.89 -8.66 -12.54
CA TRP A 68 -6.79 -7.32 -11.97
C TRP A 68 -5.32 -6.92 -11.82
N LEU A 69 -4.96 -5.77 -12.35
CA LEU A 69 -3.63 -5.19 -12.28
C LEU A 69 -3.71 -3.83 -11.58
N TYR A 70 -2.76 -3.58 -10.68
CA TYR A 70 -2.61 -2.26 -10.07
C TYR A 70 -2.24 -1.23 -11.14
N SER A 71 -2.95 -0.10 -11.19
CA SER A 71 -2.70 0.98 -12.15
C SER A 71 -2.09 2.22 -11.49
N ALA A 72 -2.68 2.70 -10.40
CA ALA A 72 -2.26 3.92 -9.72
C ALA A 72 -2.69 3.92 -8.25
N ALA A 73 -2.15 4.85 -7.46
CA ALA A 73 -2.68 5.16 -6.13
C ALA A 73 -2.52 6.65 -5.82
N ARG A 74 -3.39 7.16 -4.96
CA ARG A 74 -3.24 8.46 -4.29
C ARG A 74 -3.21 8.25 -2.79
N GLU A 75 -2.24 8.84 -2.13
CA GLU A 75 -2.17 8.89 -0.66
C GLU A 75 -2.99 10.06 -0.13
N PHE A 76 -3.63 9.88 1.03
CA PHE A 76 -4.17 11.00 1.80
C PHE A 76 -3.10 11.51 2.75
N ILE A 77 -2.80 12.82 2.68
CA ILE A 77 -2.00 13.51 3.70
C ILE A 77 -3.01 14.15 4.65
N GLU A 78 -3.14 13.59 5.86
CA GLU A 78 -3.88 14.22 6.97
C GLU A 78 -2.98 15.22 7.71
#